data_AF-A0A3A8S2G9-F1
#
_entry.id   AF-A0A3A8S2G9-F1
#
_cell.length_a   1.000
_cell.length_b   1.000
_cell.length_c   1.000
_cell.angle_alpha   90.00
_cell.angle_beta   90.00
_cell.angle_gamma   90.00
#
_symmetry.space_group_name_H-M   'P 1'
#
loop_
_entity.id
_entity.type
_entity.pdbx_description
1 polymer ?
#
loop_
_entity_poly.entity_id
_entity_poly.type
_entity_poly.pdbx_seq_one_letter_code
_entity_poly.pdbx_strand_id
1 'polypeptide(L)'
;MLIGKLIGANMPVKVKGKAIKGGLTWYLLEFSANDYPKVVSVPKNADGDVRALYKSHRAWAVESAVATYVDYNVFMAQLRAFEMIHRKLSLKQRITLLRQMAHPSSLPFDAVIGTSGGSVYEETRPKVYEMYQLVRDAKAFLTPRGELVDIYHFIVGMDVYQQGRMGRERVKVIRLGESDPSATWAGDIGAGAADALLHKDKDYEDNHPGMREADRILHYYQTRAPSQDLLGDLDAWGVAERVDHNATGDTISSIIESVYGRGNATKMGAPQLRRSALENFLTRHGLTMSGSSLVSVANLEVLKYYINDFGRVWIYRAQMNKGIWSRSVWFGSSYDKPALAAMSEKMAALYLRWLDEQCRLNGLLPSVAPAARR
;
A
#
# COMPACT_ATOMS: atom_id res chain seq x y z
N MET A 1 3.29 -20.48 -0.32
CA MET A 1 4.42 -20.39 0.61
C MET A 1 4.46 -18.97 1.15
N LEU A 2 4.85 -18.76 2.42
CA LEU A 2 5.12 -17.40 2.92
C LEU A 2 6.56 -17.04 2.57
N ILE A 3 6.71 -15.93 1.86
CA ILE A 3 7.98 -15.35 1.42
C ILE A 3 8.24 -14.15 2.33
N GLY A 4 9.48 -13.90 2.71
CA GLY A 4 9.83 -12.74 3.51
C GLY A 4 10.96 -11.93 2.89
N LYS A 5 11.08 -10.69 3.33
CA LYS A 5 12.25 -9.84 3.13
C LYS A 5 12.61 -9.21 4.46
N LEU A 6 13.89 -9.21 4.84
CA LEU A 6 14.31 -8.51 6.05
C LEU A 6 14.12 -7.00 5.88
N ILE A 7 13.52 -6.35 6.87
CA ILE A 7 13.37 -4.88 6.87
C ILE A 7 14.75 -4.26 7.11
N GLY A 8 15.09 -3.23 6.32
CA GLY A 8 16.42 -2.60 6.36
C GLY A 8 17.52 -3.34 5.59
N ALA A 9 17.22 -4.48 4.96
CA ALA A 9 18.15 -5.19 4.08
C ALA A 9 17.46 -5.64 2.79
N ASN A 10 18.16 -5.59 1.65
CA ASN A 10 17.61 -6.15 0.40
C ASN A 10 17.78 -7.68 0.34
N MET A 11 17.41 -8.39 1.40
CA MET A 11 17.67 -9.81 1.57
C MET A 11 16.37 -10.62 1.55
N PRO A 12 16.11 -11.41 0.50
CA PRO A 12 14.98 -12.31 0.46
C PRO A 12 15.19 -13.50 1.42
N VAL A 13 14.11 -13.94 2.08
CA VAL A 13 14.11 -15.06 3.01
C VAL A 13 12.90 -15.95 2.75
N LYS A 14 13.03 -17.25 3.04
CA LYS A 14 11.89 -18.19 3.04
C LYS A 14 11.37 -18.30 4.46
N VAL A 15 10.06 -18.15 4.67
CA VAL A 15 9.46 -18.37 5.99
C VAL A 15 9.04 -19.83 6.10
N LYS A 16 9.68 -20.55 7.04
CA LYS A 16 9.50 -22.00 7.27
C LYS A 16 8.59 -22.33 8.43
N GLY A 17 8.36 -21.38 9.32
CA GLY A 17 7.54 -21.58 10.50
C GLY A 17 7.15 -20.26 11.15
N LYS A 18 6.16 -20.34 12.02
CA LYS A 18 5.63 -19.24 12.80
C LYS A 18 5.48 -19.70 14.25
N ALA A 19 5.82 -18.84 15.20
CA ALA A 19 5.58 -19.04 16.62
C ALA A 19 5.06 -17.75 17.24
N ILE A 20 4.38 -17.88 18.38
CA ILE A 20 3.92 -16.72 19.16
C ILE A 20 4.63 -16.78 20.50
N LYS A 21 5.36 -15.72 20.85
CA LYS A 21 6.08 -15.62 22.13
C LYS A 21 6.04 -14.19 22.62
N GLY A 22 5.54 -13.99 23.84
CA GLY A 22 5.40 -12.67 24.46
C GLY A 22 4.43 -11.74 23.71
N GLY A 23 3.36 -12.29 23.14
CA GLY A 23 2.37 -11.53 22.35
C GLY A 23 2.82 -11.18 20.91
N LEU A 24 4.11 -11.34 20.59
CA LEU A 24 4.67 -11.06 19.28
C LEU A 24 4.68 -12.33 18.41
N THR A 25 4.46 -12.14 17.10
CA THR A 25 4.72 -13.21 16.13
C THR A 25 6.21 -13.26 15.82
N TRP A 26 6.74 -14.48 15.81
CA TRP A 26 8.09 -14.80 15.39
C TRP A 26 8.03 -15.68 14.15
N TYR A 27 8.90 -15.42 13.19
CA TYR A 27 9.04 -16.18 11.96
C TYR A 27 10.37 -16.92 11.94
N LEU A 28 10.32 -18.22 11.61
CA LEU A 28 11.51 -19.02 11.33
C LEU A 28 11.91 -18.79 9.87
N LEU A 29 12.98 -18.04 9.67
CA LEU A 29 13.52 -17.69 8.37
C LEU A 29 14.55 -18.72 7.94
N GLU A 30 14.59 -19.03 6.64
CA GLU A 30 15.67 -19.76 5.99
C GLU A 30 16.28 -18.87 4.91
N PHE A 31 17.60 -18.72 4.97
CA PHE A 31 18.35 -17.87 4.05
C PHE A 31 18.86 -18.67 2.86
N SER A 32 18.77 -18.07 1.67
CA SER A 32 19.31 -18.64 0.43
C SER A 32 20.83 -18.61 0.44
N ALA A 33 21.40 -19.73 -0.02
CA ALA A 33 22.82 -19.98 -0.07
C ALA A 33 23.61 -19.05 -1.01
N ASN A 34 22.92 -18.35 -1.92
CA ASN A 34 23.52 -17.54 -2.98
C ASN A 34 23.32 -16.03 -2.78
N ASP A 35 22.53 -15.60 -1.79
CA ASP A 35 22.12 -14.20 -1.60
C ASP A 35 22.91 -13.47 -0.49
N TYR A 36 23.97 -14.09 0.04
CA TYR A 36 24.88 -13.50 1.02
C TYR A 36 26.11 -12.87 0.35
N PRO A 37 26.57 -11.68 0.75
CA PRO A 37 28.01 -11.45 0.76
C PRO A 37 28.63 -12.42 1.78
N LYS A 38 29.75 -13.05 1.42
CA LYS A 38 30.62 -13.68 2.42
C LYS A 38 30.92 -12.59 3.46
N VAL A 39 30.39 -12.73 4.68
CA VAL A 39 30.51 -11.78 5.81
C VAL A 39 29.51 -10.62 5.79
N VAL A 40 28.51 -10.69 6.68
CA VAL A 40 27.73 -9.54 7.17
C VAL A 40 28.35 -9.16 8.52
N SER A 41 28.90 -7.95 8.65
CA SER A 41 29.39 -7.45 9.93
C SER A 41 28.19 -7.20 10.85
N VAL A 42 28.02 -8.07 11.85
CA VAL A 42 27.07 -7.85 12.95
C VAL A 42 27.72 -6.88 13.95
N PRO A 43 26.97 -5.97 14.60
CA PRO A 43 27.52 -5.11 15.65
C PRO A 43 28.22 -5.96 16.72
N LYS A 44 29.43 -5.57 17.10
CA LYS A 44 30.23 -6.25 18.12
C LYS A 44 29.42 -6.40 19.40
N ASN A 45 29.27 -7.62 19.92
CA ASN A 45 29.03 -7.82 21.33
C ASN A 45 30.30 -7.43 22.12
N ALA A 46 30.18 -7.29 23.44
CA ALA A 46 31.27 -6.89 24.34
C ALA A 46 32.55 -7.77 24.22
N ASP A 47 32.42 -8.97 23.65
CA ASP A 47 33.49 -9.96 23.52
C ASP A 47 34.15 -10.01 22.11
N GLY A 48 33.72 -9.19 21.15
CA GLY A 48 34.44 -8.98 19.89
C GLY A 48 34.29 -10.05 18.79
N ASP A 49 33.35 -10.98 18.91
CA ASP A 49 33.21 -12.09 17.94
C ASP A 49 32.39 -11.72 16.70
N VAL A 50 33.01 -11.84 15.52
CA VAL A 50 32.34 -11.76 14.21
C VAL A 50 31.75 -13.13 13.86
N ARG A 51 30.43 -13.29 13.99
CA ARG A 51 29.75 -14.53 13.54
C ARG A 51 29.46 -14.47 12.04
N ALA A 52 30.17 -15.29 11.25
CA ALA A 52 29.85 -15.52 9.85
C ALA A 52 28.56 -16.36 9.72
N LEU A 53 27.62 -15.92 8.88
CA LEU A 53 26.41 -16.66 8.53
C LEU A 53 26.74 -17.61 7.36
N TYR A 54 26.70 -18.93 7.59
CA TYR A 54 26.99 -19.94 6.57
C TYR A 54 25.73 -20.36 5.79
N LYS A 55 25.90 -21.01 4.62
CA LYS A 55 24.80 -21.58 3.81
C LYS A 55 23.80 -22.34 4.68
N SER A 56 22.50 -22.16 4.40
CA SER A 56 21.36 -22.80 5.09
C SER A 56 21.21 -22.52 6.59
N HIS A 57 21.62 -21.34 7.07
CA HIS A 57 21.22 -20.92 8.41
C HIS A 57 19.71 -20.63 8.47
N ARG A 58 19.12 -21.02 9.60
CA ARG A 58 17.77 -20.63 9.98
C ARG A 58 17.85 -19.68 11.16
N ALA A 59 17.02 -18.65 11.19
CA ALA A 59 16.96 -17.72 12.32
C ALA A 59 15.52 -17.38 12.65
N TRP A 60 15.27 -17.09 13.93
CA TRP A 60 13.99 -16.52 14.35
C TRP A 60 14.07 -15.01 14.29
N ALA A 61 13.10 -14.39 13.65
CA ALA A 61 12.94 -12.94 13.61
C ALA A 61 11.54 -12.55 14.08
N VAL A 62 11.43 -11.43 14.80
CA VAL A 62 10.14 -10.84 15.15
C VAL A 62 9.44 -10.29 13.91
N GLU A 63 8.11 -10.22 13.93
CA GLU A 63 7.30 -9.71 12.82
C GLU A 63 7.71 -8.30 12.35
N SER A 64 8.16 -7.43 13.25
CA SER A 64 8.61 -6.08 12.92
C SER A 64 9.94 -6.02 12.16
N ALA A 65 10.67 -7.14 12.05
CA ALA A 65 11.94 -7.23 11.33
C ALA A 65 11.78 -7.86 9.94
N VAL A 66 10.58 -8.33 9.57
CA VAL A 66 10.34 -9.07 8.33
C VAL A 66 9.11 -8.53 7.62
N ALA A 67 9.28 -8.04 6.39
CA ALA A 67 8.17 -7.82 5.49
C ALA A 67 7.73 -9.19 4.94
N THR A 68 6.52 -9.64 5.29
CA THR A 68 5.98 -10.94 4.89
C THR A 68 4.98 -10.81 3.75
N TYR A 69 5.11 -11.72 2.78
CA TYR A 69 4.29 -11.77 1.58
C TYR A 69 3.83 -13.20 1.33
N VAL A 70 2.61 -13.36 0.84
CA VAL A 70 2.06 -14.68 0.51
C VAL A 70 2.18 -14.93 -1.00
N ASP A 71 2.56 -16.15 -1.37
CA ASP A 71 2.51 -16.61 -2.76
C ASP A 71 1.08 -16.52 -3.32
N TYR A 72 0.94 -16.12 -4.60
CA TYR A 72 -0.35 -15.95 -5.27
C TYR A 72 -1.29 -17.15 -5.08
N ASN A 73 -0.80 -18.38 -5.25
CA ASN A 73 -1.65 -19.56 -5.19
C ASN A 73 -2.18 -19.83 -3.78
N VAL A 74 -1.35 -19.55 -2.78
CA VAL A 74 -1.77 -19.66 -1.38
C VAL A 74 -2.77 -18.55 -1.02
N PHE A 75 -2.54 -17.32 -1.47
CA PHE A 75 -3.48 -16.23 -1.31
C PHE A 75 -4.85 -16.57 -1.93
N MET A 76 -4.86 -17.04 -3.18
CA MET A 76 -6.08 -17.43 -3.87
C MET A 76 -6.79 -18.60 -3.18
N ALA A 77 -6.06 -19.59 -2.67
CA ALA A 77 -6.65 -20.69 -1.92
C ALA A 77 -7.33 -20.20 -0.62
N GLN A 78 -6.66 -19.32 0.13
CA GLN A 78 -7.20 -18.73 1.34
C GLN A 78 -8.43 -17.86 1.06
N LEU A 79 -8.40 -17.08 -0.03
CA LEU A 79 -9.52 -16.26 -0.46
C LEU A 79 -10.72 -17.10 -0.84
N ARG A 80 -10.54 -18.15 -1.65
CA ARG A 80 -11.64 -19.08 -2.02
C ARG A 80 -12.23 -19.76 -0.77
N ALA A 81 -11.40 -20.14 0.20
CA ALA A 81 -11.88 -20.69 1.47
C ALA A 81 -12.72 -19.67 2.26
N PHE A 82 -12.27 -18.42 2.34
CA PHE A 82 -13.03 -17.32 2.93
C PHE A 82 -14.39 -17.15 2.24
N GLU A 83 -14.43 -17.17 0.91
CA GLU A 83 -15.66 -17.01 0.14
C GLU A 83 -16.62 -18.18 0.29
N MET A 84 -16.12 -19.41 0.42
CA MET A 84 -16.97 -20.57 0.70
C MET A 84 -17.63 -20.48 2.08
N ILE A 85 -16.89 -20.05 3.10
CA ILE A 85 -17.42 -19.84 4.46
C ILE A 85 -18.53 -18.78 4.44
N HIS A 86 -18.32 -17.70 3.67
CA HIS A 86 -19.23 -16.56 3.61
C HIS A 86 -20.13 -16.56 2.36
N ARG A 87 -20.37 -17.73 1.75
CA ARG A 87 -21.14 -17.84 0.48
C ARG A 87 -22.58 -17.32 0.55
N LYS A 88 -23.12 -17.14 1.76
CA LYS A 88 -24.46 -16.58 1.99
C LYS A 88 -24.48 -15.05 1.96
N LEU A 89 -23.32 -14.39 2.02
CA LEU A 89 -23.19 -12.94 1.92
C LEU A 89 -23.11 -12.51 0.44
N SER A 90 -23.62 -11.33 0.12
CA SER A 90 -23.43 -10.73 -1.21
C SER A 90 -21.94 -10.46 -1.48
N LEU A 91 -21.56 -10.25 -2.74
CA LEU A 91 -20.19 -9.86 -3.10
C LEU A 91 -19.74 -8.59 -2.34
N LYS A 92 -20.59 -7.56 -2.32
CA LYS A 92 -20.36 -6.32 -1.56
C LYS A 92 -20.13 -6.60 -0.08
N GLN A 93 -20.99 -7.40 0.56
CA GLN A 93 -20.83 -7.77 1.97
C GLN A 93 -19.54 -8.57 2.23
N ARG A 94 -19.14 -9.45 1.31
CA ARG A 94 -17.87 -10.20 1.42
C ARG A 94 -16.65 -9.27 1.30
N ILE A 95 -16.68 -8.29 0.40
CA ILE A 95 -15.60 -7.31 0.25
C ILE A 95 -15.49 -6.43 1.50
N THR A 96 -16.62 -5.91 1.99
CA THR A 96 -16.65 -5.14 3.24
C THR A 96 -16.16 -5.97 4.43
N LEU A 97 -16.57 -7.24 4.56
CA LEU A 97 -16.08 -8.12 5.63
C LEU A 97 -14.57 -8.38 5.52
N LEU A 98 -14.07 -8.64 4.30
CA LEU A 98 -12.65 -8.87 4.07
C LEU A 98 -11.82 -7.62 4.39
N ARG A 99 -12.34 -6.43 4.07
CA ARG A 99 -11.76 -5.14 4.49
C ARG A 99 -11.71 -5.04 6.02
N GLN A 100 -12.81 -5.33 6.70
CA GLN A 100 -12.85 -5.26 8.16
C GLN A 100 -11.87 -6.25 8.83
N MET A 101 -11.67 -7.44 8.26
CA MET A 101 -10.66 -8.40 8.73
C MET A 101 -9.22 -7.91 8.52
N ALA A 102 -8.99 -7.06 7.53
CA ALA A 102 -7.67 -6.52 7.20
C ALA A 102 -7.23 -5.36 8.13
N HIS A 103 -8.15 -4.70 8.83
CA HIS A 103 -7.85 -3.47 9.56
C HIS A 103 -8.10 -3.60 11.07
N PRO A 104 -7.13 -3.23 11.93
CA PRO A 104 -7.39 -3.11 13.36
C PRO A 104 -8.35 -1.95 13.66
N SER A 105 -9.23 -2.18 14.64
CA SER A 105 -10.27 -1.25 15.11
C SER A 105 -9.79 0.14 15.54
N SER A 106 -8.49 0.27 15.85
CA SER A 106 -7.87 1.50 16.33
C SER A 106 -7.40 2.43 15.21
N LEU A 107 -7.45 2.03 13.94
CA LEU A 107 -7.07 2.91 12.85
C LEU A 107 -8.22 3.90 12.55
N PRO A 108 -7.95 5.22 12.46
CA PRO A 108 -8.95 6.23 12.08
C PRO A 108 -9.57 6.03 10.68
N PHE A 109 -9.18 4.97 9.97
CA PHE A 109 -9.42 4.74 8.55
C PHE A 109 -10.90 4.54 8.21
N ASP A 110 -11.70 3.90 9.08
CA ASP A 110 -13.16 3.85 8.90
C ASP A 110 -13.79 5.26 8.95
N ALA A 111 -13.26 6.14 9.79
CA ALA A 111 -13.64 7.56 9.82
C ALA A 111 -12.97 8.40 8.71
N VAL A 112 -12.07 7.81 7.92
CA VAL A 112 -11.44 8.35 6.70
C VAL A 112 -12.01 7.69 5.44
N ILE A 113 -12.97 6.76 5.55
CA ILE A 113 -13.63 6.13 4.40
C ILE A 113 -15.13 6.49 4.39
N GLY A 114 -15.68 7.21 5.37
CA GLY A 114 -17.05 7.71 5.30
C GLY A 114 -18.15 6.62 5.30
N THR A 115 -17.79 5.35 5.46
CA THR A 115 -18.75 4.29 5.79
C THR A 115 -19.18 4.48 7.24
N SER A 116 -20.48 4.51 7.51
CA SER A 116 -21.00 4.39 8.88
C SER A 116 -20.28 3.22 9.52
N GLY A 117 -19.59 3.46 10.64
CA GLY A 117 -18.72 2.47 11.28
C GLY A 117 -19.45 1.15 11.37
N GLY A 118 -19.13 0.24 10.45
CA GLY A 118 -19.69 -1.09 10.47
C GLY A 118 -19.22 -1.66 11.79
N SER A 119 -20.17 -2.09 12.63
CA SER A 119 -19.95 -2.70 13.95
C SER A 119 -18.54 -3.27 14.02
N VAL A 120 -17.67 -2.60 14.78
CA VAL A 120 -16.22 -2.81 14.84
C VAL A 120 -15.94 -4.31 14.81
N TYR A 121 -15.60 -4.86 13.64
CA TYR A 121 -15.10 -6.21 13.57
C TYR A 121 -13.62 -6.11 13.85
N GLU A 122 -13.31 -6.07 15.14
CA GLU A 122 -11.94 -6.28 15.59
C GLU A 122 -11.52 -7.68 15.13
N GLU A 123 -10.34 -7.80 14.51
CA GLU A 123 -9.77 -9.06 14.08
C GLU A 123 -9.49 -9.95 15.31
N THR A 124 -10.52 -10.68 15.73
CA THR A 124 -10.57 -11.46 16.97
C THR A 124 -10.22 -12.93 16.76
N ARG A 125 -9.92 -13.36 15.51
CA ARG A 125 -9.51 -14.75 15.29
C ARG A 125 -8.26 -15.02 16.16
N PRO A 126 -8.03 -16.23 16.65
CA PRO A 126 -6.75 -16.54 17.28
C PRO A 126 -5.65 -16.61 16.22
N LYS A 127 -4.42 -16.17 16.56
CA LYS A 127 -3.24 -16.45 15.73
C LYS A 127 -3.00 -17.97 15.79
N VAL A 128 -3.13 -18.67 14.67
CA VAL A 128 -2.88 -20.11 14.58
C VAL A 128 -1.45 -20.35 14.11
N TYR A 129 -0.66 -21.15 14.84
CA TYR A 129 0.76 -21.35 14.52
C TYR A 129 0.99 -22.19 13.26
N GLU A 130 0.07 -23.13 12.97
CA GLU A 130 0.20 -24.14 11.90
C GLU A 130 -0.26 -23.65 10.53
N MET A 131 -1.04 -22.57 10.49
CA MET A 131 -1.70 -22.12 9.28
C MET A 131 -1.49 -20.63 9.08
N TYR A 132 -1.20 -20.26 7.83
CA TYR A 132 -1.25 -18.87 7.42
C TYR A 132 -2.71 -18.44 7.29
N GLN A 133 -3.05 -17.29 7.85
CA GLN A 133 -4.38 -16.72 7.88
C GLN A 133 -4.43 -15.51 6.95
N LEU A 134 -5.43 -15.51 6.05
CA LEU A 134 -5.72 -14.42 5.12
C LEU A 134 -5.78 -13.09 5.89
N VAL A 135 -5.15 -12.05 5.31
CA VAL A 135 -5.09 -10.66 5.83
C VAL A 135 -4.49 -10.51 7.23
N ARG A 136 -3.95 -11.57 7.84
CA ARG A 136 -3.36 -11.54 9.18
C ARG A 136 -1.86 -11.78 9.19
N ASP A 137 -1.39 -12.77 8.43
CA ASP A 137 0.02 -13.18 8.44
C ASP A 137 0.85 -12.57 7.30
N ALA A 138 0.20 -11.98 6.30
CA ALA A 138 0.83 -11.29 5.18
C ALA A 138 0.00 -10.06 4.82
N LYS A 139 0.69 -8.96 4.54
CA LYS A 139 0.07 -7.70 4.09
C LYS A 139 0.04 -7.56 2.57
N ALA A 140 0.92 -8.26 1.87
CA ALA A 140 0.98 -8.27 0.41
C ALA A 140 1.03 -9.69 -0.16
N PHE A 141 0.69 -9.84 -1.43
CA PHE A 141 0.88 -11.07 -2.20
C PHE A 141 1.82 -10.83 -3.39
N LEU A 142 2.58 -11.86 -3.75
CA LEU A 142 3.43 -11.85 -4.94
C LEU A 142 2.60 -12.29 -6.14
N THR A 143 2.42 -11.43 -7.13
CA THR A 143 1.71 -11.76 -8.38
C THR A 143 2.48 -12.82 -9.17
N PRO A 144 1.86 -13.52 -10.13
CA PRO A 144 2.55 -14.43 -11.04
C PRO A 144 3.71 -13.80 -11.85
N ARG A 145 3.79 -12.46 -11.92
CA ARG A 145 4.86 -11.71 -12.60
C ARG A 145 5.99 -11.28 -11.67
N GLY A 146 5.90 -11.60 -10.37
CA GLY A 146 6.91 -11.25 -9.38
C GLY A 146 6.75 -9.85 -8.78
N GLU A 147 5.59 -9.22 -8.95
CA GLU A 147 5.30 -7.91 -8.35
C GLU A 147 4.60 -8.10 -7.01
N LEU A 148 4.85 -7.21 -6.06
CA LEU A 148 4.17 -7.23 -4.77
C LEU A 148 2.99 -6.27 -4.83
N VAL A 149 1.83 -6.74 -4.38
CA VAL A 149 0.61 -5.95 -4.26
C VAL A 149 0.11 -6.05 -2.84
N ASP A 150 -0.08 -4.90 -2.19
CA ASP A 150 -0.66 -4.85 -0.85
C ASP A 150 -2.14 -5.26 -0.89
N ILE A 151 -2.46 -6.27 -0.08
CA ILE A 151 -3.77 -6.88 0.01
C ILE A 151 -4.76 -5.86 0.58
N TYR A 152 -4.34 -5.07 1.56
CA TYR A 152 -5.22 -4.11 2.24
C TYR A 152 -5.58 -2.96 1.32
N HIS A 153 -4.61 -2.33 0.67
CA HIS A 153 -4.85 -1.26 -0.30
C HIS A 153 -5.76 -1.73 -1.43
N PHE A 154 -5.49 -2.93 -1.96
CA PHE A 154 -6.33 -3.52 -2.99
C PHE A 154 -7.79 -3.74 -2.56
N ILE A 155 -8.02 -4.36 -1.38
CA ILE A 155 -9.38 -4.61 -0.88
C ILE A 155 -10.10 -3.30 -0.52
N VAL A 156 -9.39 -2.33 0.08
CA VAL A 156 -9.93 -1.01 0.38
C VAL A 156 -10.38 -0.32 -0.90
N GLY A 157 -9.52 -0.27 -1.92
CA GLY A 157 -9.87 0.31 -3.20
C GLY A 157 -11.12 -0.35 -3.79
N MET A 158 -11.21 -1.69 -3.75
CA MET A 158 -12.40 -2.41 -4.21
C MET A 158 -13.67 -1.99 -3.45
N ASP A 159 -13.61 -1.79 -2.13
CA ASP A 159 -14.76 -1.35 -1.30
C ASP A 159 -15.13 0.12 -1.54
N VAL A 160 -14.13 0.98 -1.75
CA VAL A 160 -14.29 2.42 -1.99
C VAL A 160 -14.96 2.67 -3.34
N TYR A 161 -14.44 2.06 -4.41
CA TYR A 161 -14.96 2.28 -5.77
C TYR A 161 -16.35 1.68 -5.99
N GLN A 162 -16.82 0.77 -5.12
CA GLN A 162 -18.20 0.28 -5.13
C GLN A 162 -19.24 1.32 -4.66
N GLN A 163 -18.82 2.42 -4.05
CA GLN A 163 -19.74 3.31 -3.33
C GLN A 163 -20.22 4.51 -4.16
N GLY A 164 -19.95 4.55 -5.46
CA GLY A 164 -20.42 5.62 -6.35
C GLY A 164 -20.06 7.02 -5.82
N ARG A 165 -18.88 7.15 -5.21
CA ARG A 165 -18.50 8.40 -4.53
C ARG A 165 -18.16 9.49 -5.53
N MET A 166 -18.28 10.72 -5.07
CA MET A 166 -18.13 11.89 -5.92
C MET A 166 -16.68 12.00 -6.40
N GLY A 167 -16.49 11.90 -7.71
CA GLY A 167 -15.19 12.22 -8.32
C GLY A 167 -15.21 13.60 -8.92
N ARG A 168 -14.08 14.29 -8.77
CA ARG A 168 -13.82 15.68 -9.18
C ARG A 168 -14.79 16.74 -8.64
N GLU A 169 -15.95 16.40 -8.08
CA GLU A 169 -16.81 17.39 -7.46
C GLU A 169 -16.02 18.08 -6.35
N ARG A 170 -15.82 19.39 -6.56
CA ARG A 170 -15.12 20.30 -5.66
C ARG A 170 -15.90 20.40 -4.36
N VAL A 171 -15.77 19.41 -3.49
CA VAL A 171 -16.32 19.54 -2.14
C VAL A 171 -15.43 20.56 -1.44
N LYS A 172 -15.95 21.78 -1.25
CA LYS A 172 -15.36 22.81 -0.38
C LYS A 172 -15.15 22.33 1.07
N VAL A 173 -15.60 21.12 1.38
CA VAL A 173 -15.57 20.45 2.67
C VAL A 173 -15.28 18.96 2.43
N ILE A 174 -14.03 18.57 2.15
CA ILE A 174 -13.70 17.13 2.15
C ILE A 174 -13.86 16.62 3.58
N ARG A 175 -14.97 15.92 3.84
CA ARG A 175 -15.04 14.98 4.95
C ARG A 175 -14.19 13.78 4.52
N LEU A 176 -13.11 13.51 5.27
CA LEU A 176 -12.21 12.40 5.00
C LEU A 176 -13.02 11.13 4.73
N GLY A 177 -12.84 10.56 3.53
CA GLY A 177 -13.54 9.34 3.12
C GLY A 177 -14.77 9.50 2.27
N GLU A 178 -15.18 10.72 1.99
CA GLU A 178 -16.25 10.93 1.04
C GLU A 178 -15.72 11.07 -0.40
N SER A 179 -14.40 11.05 -0.62
CA SER A 179 -13.77 11.03 -1.94
C SER A 179 -12.81 9.84 -2.12
N ASP A 180 -12.91 9.16 -3.27
CA ASP A 180 -12.13 7.95 -3.56
C ASP A 180 -10.61 8.16 -3.51
N PRO A 181 -10.03 9.28 -4.02
CA PRO A 181 -8.59 9.50 -3.96
C PRO A 181 -8.06 9.59 -2.54
N SER A 182 -8.83 10.19 -1.62
CA SER A 182 -8.45 10.34 -0.21
C SER A 182 -8.44 9.01 0.54
N ALA A 183 -9.28 8.07 0.12
CA ALA A 183 -9.38 6.74 0.71
C ALA A 183 -8.37 5.74 0.10
N THR A 184 -7.60 6.16 -0.90
CA THR A 184 -6.60 5.38 -1.64
C THR A 184 -5.33 6.22 -1.79
N TRP A 185 -4.75 6.30 -3.00
CA TRP A 185 -3.42 6.84 -3.28
C TRP A 185 -3.13 8.25 -2.72
N ALA A 186 -4.11 9.17 -2.74
CA ALA A 186 -3.87 10.54 -2.31
C ALA A 186 -3.81 10.65 -0.77
N GLY A 187 -4.44 9.69 -0.07
CA GLY A 187 -4.36 9.57 1.38
C GLY A 187 -2.93 9.28 1.84
N ASP A 188 -2.32 8.28 1.25
CA ASP A 188 -0.95 7.87 1.59
C ASP A 188 0.07 8.95 1.26
N ILE A 189 -0.01 9.49 0.05
CA ILE A 189 0.92 10.50 -0.43
C ILE A 189 0.71 11.83 0.32
N GLY A 190 -0.54 12.20 0.62
CA GLY A 190 -0.89 13.38 1.41
C GLY A 190 -0.42 13.28 2.86
N ALA A 191 -0.57 12.10 3.49
CA ALA A 191 -0.01 11.83 4.82
C ALA A 191 1.53 11.92 4.79
N GLY A 192 2.17 11.38 3.75
CA GLY A 192 3.62 11.52 3.54
C GLY A 192 4.07 12.97 3.43
N ALA A 193 3.35 13.80 2.67
CA ALA A 193 3.66 15.23 2.56
C ALA A 193 3.57 15.93 3.94
N ALA A 194 2.51 15.66 4.69
CA ALA A 194 2.32 16.23 6.02
C ALA A 194 3.37 15.74 7.03
N ASP A 195 3.71 14.46 7.01
CA ASP A 195 4.69 13.87 7.92
C ASP A 195 6.11 14.35 7.61
N ALA A 196 6.45 14.52 6.33
CA ALA A 196 7.71 15.11 5.90
C ALA A 196 7.83 16.57 6.35
N LEU A 197 6.75 17.36 6.25
CA LEU A 197 6.72 18.73 6.74
C LEU A 197 6.91 18.78 8.27
N LEU A 198 6.35 17.82 8.99
CA LEU A 198 6.32 17.81 10.45
C LEU A 198 7.42 16.94 11.10
N HIS A 199 8.32 16.36 10.31
CA HIS A 199 9.41 15.48 10.78
C HIS A 199 8.91 14.38 11.73
N LYS A 200 7.86 13.65 11.33
CA LYS A 200 7.15 12.71 12.22
C LYS A 200 7.94 11.45 12.56
N ASP A 201 8.81 10.99 11.68
CA ASP A 201 9.65 9.81 11.90
C ASP A 201 10.92 10.21 12.68
N LYS A 202 10.77 10.30 14.01
CA LYS A 202 11.85 10.76 14.88
C LYS A 202 13.11 9.88 14.79
N ASP A 203 12.93 8.56 14.68
CA ASP A 203 14.06 7.63 14.59
C ASP A 203 14.85 7.86 13.30
N TYR A 204 14.17 8.05 12.17
CA TYR A 204 14.85 8.39 10.92
C TYR A 204 15.57 9.75 11.00
N GLU A 205 14.90 10.78 11.51
CA GLU A 205 15.41 12.15 11.57
C GLU A 205 16.63 12.25 12.53
N ASP A 206 16.59 11.57 13.67
CA ASP A 206 17.69 11.54 14.64
C ASP A 206 18.92 10.78 14.09
N ASN A 207 18.72 9.75 13.26
CA ASN A 207 19.80 8.93 12.68
C ASN A 207 20.37 9.49 11.36
N HIS A 208 19.73 10.49 10.75
CA HIS A 208 20.18 11.09 9.48
C HIS A 208 20.26 12.62 9.53
N PRO A 209 20.98 13.21 10.51
CA PRO A 209 21.11 14.65 10.62
C PRO A 209 21.81 15.22 9.37
N GLY A 210 21.20 16.23 8.73
CA GLY A 210 21.76 16.89 7.55
C GLY A 210 21.52 16.16 6.21
N MET A 211 20.63 15.16 6.17
CA MET A 211 20.22 14.54 4.91
C MET A 211 19.64 15.57 3.94
N ARG A 212 19.96 15.41 2.64
CA ARG A 212 19.40 16.28 1.58
C ARG A 212 17.88 16.18 1.59
N GLU A 213 17.23 17.32 1.38
CA GLU A 213 15.76 17.40 1.40
C GLU A 213 15.11 16.37 0.45
N ALA A 214 15.68 16.17 -0.74
CA ALA A 214 15.15 15.20 -1.72
C ALA A 214 15.17 13.75 -1.20
N ASP A 215 16.24 13.35 -0.49
CA ASP A 215 16.37 12.00 0.05
C ASP A 215 15.41 11.79 1.24
N ARG A 216 15.25 12.82 2.08
CA ARG A 216 14.29 12.84 3.18
C ARG A 216 12.84 12.74 2.68
N ILE A 217 12.49 13.49 1.64
CA ILE A 217 11.16 13.43 1.01
C ILE A 217 10.92 12.04 0.42
N LEU A 218 11.93 11.48 -0.25
CA LEU A 218 11.84 10.13 -0.80
C LEU A 218 11.59 9.09 0.29
N HIS A 219 12.22 9.21 1.47
CA HIS A 219 11.94 8.36 2.63
C HIS A 219 10.47 8.42 3.05
N TYR A 220 9.93 9.62 3.29
CA TYR A 220 8.51 9.77 3.66
C TYR A 220 7.56 9.27 2.56
N TYR A 221 7.92 9.47 1.29
CA TYR A 221 7.16 8.93 0.16
C TYR A 221 7.15 7.39 0.17
N GLN A 222 8.32 6.76 0.30
CA GLN A 222 8.45 5.30 0.24
C GLN A 222 7.91 4.59 1.48
N THR A 223 7.92 5.25 2.64
CA THR A 223 7.35 4.70 3.88
C THR A 223 5.84 4.80 3.92
N ARG A 224 5.25 5.85 3.32
CA ARG A 224 3.80 6.06 3.30
C ARG A 224 3.12 5.47 2.07
N ALA A 225 3.77 5.54 0.91
CA ALA A 225 3.23 5.09 -0.37
C ALA A 225 4.25 4.21 -1.11
N PRO A 226 4.71 3.08 -0.52
CA PRO A 226 5.56 2.13 -1.22
C PRO A 226 4.83 1.60 -2.47
N SER A 227 5.59 1.19 -3.48
CA SER A 227 5.00 0.82 -4.78
C SER A 227 3.97 -0.31 -4.69
N GLN A 228 4.09 -1.23 -3.72
CA GLN A 228 3.12 -2.31 -3.52
C GLN A 228 1.72 -1.79 -3.08
N ASP A 229 1.67 -0.68 -2.34
CA ASP A 229 0.45 -0.05 -1.85
C ASP A 229 -0.21 0.71 -3.02
N LEU A 230 0.59 1.51 -3.74
CA LEU A 230 0.15 2.22 -4.95
C LEU A 230 -0.32 1.28 -6.06
N LEU A 231 0.33 0.12 -6.23
CA LEU A 231 -0.16 -0.92 -7.14
C LEU A 231 -1.49 -1.49 -6.66
N GLY A 232 -1.67 -1.71 -5.34
CA GLY A 232 -2.94 -2.14 -4.76
C GLY A 232 -4.08 -1.18 -5.09
N ASP A 233 -3.87 0.11 -4.86
CA ASP A 233 -4.85 1.16 -5.17
C ASP A 233 -5.18 1.23 -6.67
N LEU A 234 -4.16 1.15 -7.53
CA LEU A 234 -4.33 1.20 -8.99
C LEU A 234 -5.01 -0.07 -9.54
N ASP A 235 -4.61 -1.25 -9.08
CA ASP A 235 -5.19 -2.51 -9.55
C ASP A 235 -6.66 -2.62 -9.08
N ALA A 236 -7.01 -2.05 -7.92
CA ALA A 236 -8.38 -1.95 -7.45
C ALA A 236 -9.27 -1.07 -8.34
N TRP A 237 -8.73 0.01 -8.92
CA TRP A 237 -9.41 0.83 -9.93
C TRP A 237 -9.79 0.01 -11.16
N GLY A 238 -8.82 -0.75 -11.70
CA GLY A 238 -9.05 -1.59 -12.87
C GLY A 238 -10.07 -2.70 -12.63
N VAL A 239 -10.19 -3.13 -11.38
CA VAL A 239 -11.15 -4.15 -10.94
C VAL A 239 -12.55 -3.58 -10.78
N ALA A 240 -12.70 -2.45 -10.10
CA ALA A 240 -14.01 -1.95 -9.68
C ALA A 240 -14.98 -1.73 -10.85
N GLU A 241 -14.49 -1.25 -12.00
CA GLU A 241 -15.32 -1.05 -13.19
C GLU A 241 -15.68 -2.35 -13.94
N ARG A 242 -14.96 -3.44 -13.69
CA ARG A 242 -15.17 -4.75 -14.34
C ARG A 242 -16.11 -5.66 -13.56
N VAL A 243 -16.49 -5.27 -12.34
CA VAL A 243 -17.42 -6.04 -11.52
C VAL A 243 -18.85 -5.67 -11.91
N ASP A 244 -19.61 -6.63 -12.44
CA ASP A 244 -21.07 -6.46 -12.49
C ASP A 244 -21.63 -6.66 -11.08
N HIS A 245 -21.90 -5.54 -10.41
CA HIS A 245 -22.36 -5.50 -9.02
C HIS A 245 -23.72 -6.18 -8.79
N ASN A 246 -24.45 -6.53 -9.86
CA ASN A 246 -25.74 -7.21 -9.80
C ASN A 246 -25.67 -8.70 -10.18
N ALA A 247 -24.51 -9.19 -10.64
CA ALA A 247 -24.33 -10.59 -10.98
C ALA A 247 -24.24 -11.44 -9.69
N THR A 248 -25.14 -12.41 -9.55
CA THR A 248 -25.23 -13.32 -8.39
C THR A 248 -24.13 -14.40 -8.36
N GLY A 249 -23.17 -14.36 -9.28
CA GLY A 249 -22.11 -15.37 -9.45
C GLY A 249 -20.67 -14.90 -9.24
N ASP A 250 -20.41 -13.59 -9.14
CA ASP A 250 -19.04 -13.11 -9.04
C ASP A 250 -18.44 -13.34 -7.64
N THR A 251 -17.21 -13.83 -7.61
CA THR A 251 -16.40 -14.04 -6.41
C THR A 251 -15.23 -13.06 -6.44
N ILE A 252 -14.77 -12.61 -5.27
CA ILE A 252 -13.53 -11.83 -5.13
C ILE A 252 -12.38 -12.60 -5.79
N SER A 253 -12.34 -13.93 -5.65
CA SER A 253 -11.37 -14.77 -6.35
C SER A 253 -11.51 -14.76 -7.88
N SER A 254 -12.72 -14.81 -8.45
CA SER A 254 -12.90 -14.76 -9.91
C SER A 254 -12.48 -13.41 -10.47
N ILE A 255 -12.76 -12.34 -9.73
CA ILE A 255 -12.33 -10.99 -10.04
C ILE A 255 -10.80 -10.90 -10.06
N ILE A 256 -10.12 -11.35 -9.01
CA ILE A 256 -8.65 -11.34 -8.93
C ILE A 256 -7.99 -12.28 -9.96
N GLU A 257 -8.62 -13.40 -10.30
CA GLU A 257 -8.14 -14.30 -11.36
C GLU A 257 -8.32 -13.70 -12.76
N SER A 258 -9.37 -12.92 -12.99
CA SER A 258 -9.56 -12.19 -14.26
C SER A 258 -8.45 -11.16 -14.51
N VAL A 259 -7.77 -10.75 -13.43
CA VAL A 259 -6.78 -9.68 -13.36
C VAL A 259 -5.35 -10.22 -13.46
N TYR A 260 -4.98 -11.15 -12.57
CA TYR A 260 -3.62 -11.70 -12.50
C TYR A 260 -3.48 -13.05 -13.22
N GLY A 261 -4.57 -13.63 -13.70
CA GLY A 261 -4.62 -14.96 -14.29
C GLY A 261 -4.82 -16.08 -13.27
N ARG A 262 -5.14 -17.29 -13.74
CA ARG A 262 -5.19 -18.48 -12.88
C ARG A 262 -3.78 -18.93 -12.53
N GLY A 263 -3.59 -19.38 -11.29
CA GLY A 263 -2.33 -19.72 -10.64
C GLY A 263 -1.25 -20.55 -11.34
N ASN A 264 -1.56 -21.15 -12.49
CA ASN A 264 -0.64 -21.95 -13.33
C ASN A 264 -0.85 -21.68 -14.85
N ALA A 265 -1.65 -20.69 -15.23
CA ALA A 265 -1.98 -20.40 -16.63
C ALA A 265 -1.19 -19.20 -17.14
N THR A 266 -0.22 -19.43 -18.03
CA THR A 266 0.25 -18.38 -18.94
C THR A 266 -0.82 -18.13 -20.00
N LYS A 267 -1.66 -17.09 -19.78
CA LYS A 267 -2.34 -16.20 -20.74
C LYS A 267 -3.82 -15.92 -20.39
N MET A 268 -4.05 -14.83 -19.66
CA MET A 268 -4.59 -13.57 -20.20
C MET A 268 -3.85 -12.43 -19.49
N GLY A 269 -3.58 -11.32 -20.20
CA GLY A 269 -2.47 -10.44 -19.87
C GLY A 269 -2.73 -9.50 -18.68
N ALA A 270 -2.01 -9.68 -17.57
CA ALA A 270 -1.87 -8.64 -16.53
C ALA A 270 -1.49 -7.24 -17.09
N PRO A 271 -0.70 -7.10 -18.19
CA PRO A 271 -0.51 -5.80 -18.84
C PRO A 271 -1.82 -5.14 -19.29
N GLN A 272 -2.83 -5.92 -19.70
CA GLN A 272 -4.11 -5.40 -20.21
C GLN A 272 -4.99 -4.85 -19.10
N LEU A 273 -4.95 -5.44 -17.90
CA LEU A 273 -5.61 -4.82 -16.75
C LEU A 273 -4.90 -3.56 -16.34
N ARG A 274 -3.59 -3.60 -16.06
CA ARG A 274 -2.90 -2.40 -15.58
C ARG A 274 -2.96 -1.27 -16.59
N ARG A 275 -2.87 -1.60 -17.88
CA ARG A 275 -3.16 -0.66 -18.96
C ARG A 275 -4.55 -0.05 -18.83
N SER A 276 -5.59 -0.86 -18.71
CA SER A 276 -6.98 -0.40 -18.56
C SER A 276 -7.19 0.39 -17.26
N ALA A 277 -6.62 -0.06 -16.14
CA ALA A 277 -6.64 0.63 -14.86
C ALA A 277 -5.98 2.00 -14.94
N LEU A 278 -4.82 2.08 -15.61
CA LEU A 278 -4.13 3.34 -15.89
C LEU A 278 -4.98 4.22 -16.82
N GLU A 279 -5.49 3.72 -17.95
CA GLU A 279 -6.35 4.49 -18.86
C GLU A 279 -7.56 5.09 -18.11
N ASN A 280 -8.19 4.31 -17.24
CA ASN A 280 -9.32 4.74 -16.42
C ASN A 280 -8.90 5.76 -15.35
N PHE A 281 -7.83 5.48 -14.62
CA PHE A 281 -7.26 6.39 -13.62
C PHE A 281 -6.95 7.75 -14.24
N LEU A 282 -6.25 7.75 -15.38
CA LEU A 282 -5.88 8.94 -16.12
C LEU A 282 -7.14 9.70 -16.59
N THR A 283 -8.12 9.00 -17.16
CA THR A 283 -9.38 9.60 -17.62
C THR A 283 -10.17 10.22 -16.46
N ARG A 284 -10.33 9.48 -15.36
CA ARG A 284 -11.08 9.90 -14.18
C ARG A 284 -10.49 11.16 -13.55
N HIS A 285 -9.17 11.20 -13.42
CA HIS A 285 -8.46 12.34 -12.86
C HIS A 285 -8.15 13.40 -13.92
N GLY A 286 -8.49 13.15 -15.19
CA GLY A 286 -8.21 13.94 -16.39
C GLY A 286 -6.75 14.36 -16.48
N LEU A 287 -5.87 13.38 -16.30
CA LEU A 287 -4.46 13.44 -16.59
C LEU A 287 -4.29 13.15 -18.08
N THR A 288 -3.56 14.02 -18.78
CA THR A 288 -3.37 13.91 -20.23
C THR A 288 -1.94 13.53 -20.56
N MET A 289 -1.78 12.64 -21.54
CA MET A 289 -0.44 12.33 -22.07
C MET A 289 -0.04 13.43 -23.06
N SER A 290 1.17 13.98 -22.91
CA SER A 290 1.73 14.95 -23.86
C SER A 290 2.91 14.30 -24.58
N GLY A 291 2.66 13.83 -25.80
CA GLY A 291 3.66 13.08 -26.58
C GLY A 291 4.03 11.75 -25.91
N SER A 292 5.29 11.60 -25.52
CA SER A 292 5.86 10.38 -24.94
C SER A 292 5.97 10.40 -23.41
N SER A 293 5.30 11.34 -22.73
CA SER A 293 5.40 11.54 -21.28
C SER A 293 4.05 11.90 -20.65
N LEU A 294 3.83 11.40 -19.44
CA LEU A 294 2.78 11.85 -18.53
C LEU A 294 3.26 13.04 -17.67
N VAL A 295 4.57 13.25 -17.56
CA VAL A 295 5.16 14.33 -16.75
C VAL A 295 4.90 15.67 -17.43
N SER A 296 3.96 16.45 -16.87
CA SER A 296 3.63 17.82 -17.30
C SER A 296 3.20 18.67 -16.11
N VAL A 297 3.32 20.00 -16.24
CA VAL A 297 2.87 20.95 -15.20
C VAL A 297 1.37 20.80 -14.92
N ALA A 298 0.56 20.60 -15.97
CA ALA A 298 -0.88 20.44 -15.81
C ALA A 298 -1.25 19.20 -14.98
N ASN A 299 -0.62 18.05 -15.26
CA ASN A 299 -0.86 16.82 -14.50
C ASN A 299 -0.34 16.93 -13.06
N LEU A 300 0.80 17.61 -12.87
CA LEU A 300 1.34 17.88 -11.55
C LEU A 300 0.35 18.66 -10.68
N GLU A 301 -0.24 19.73 -11.21
CA GLU A 301 -1.21 20.56 -10.48
C GLU A 301 -2.48 19.77 -10.10
N VAL A 302 -2.95 18.87 -10.98
CA VAL A 302 -4.07 17.98 -10.67
C VAL A 302 -3.74 17.06 -9.48
N LEU A 303 -2.59 16.40 -9.50
CA LEU A 303 -2.19 15.47 -8.42
C LEU A 303 -1.94 16.22 -7.10
N LYS A 304 -1.23 17.36 -7.18
CA LYS A 304 -0.95 18.25 -6.05
C LYS A 304 -2.23 18.68 -5.34
N TYR A 305 -3.30 18.97 -6.08
CA TYR A 305 -4.59 19.33 -5.48
C TYR A 305 -5.10 18.25 -4.50
N TYR A 306 -5.16 16.98 -4.93
CA TYR A 306 -5.65 15.89 -4.08
C TYR A 306 -4.72 15.62 -2.89
N ILE A 307 -3.41 15.60 -3.12
CA ILE A 307 -2.39 15.34 -2.09
C ILE A 307 -2.41 16.45 -1.03
N ASN A 308 -2.45 17.71 -1.46
CA ASN A 308 -2.48 18.85 -0.56
C ASN A 308 -3.77 18.84 0.26
N ASP A 309 -4.92 18.59 -0.35
CA ASP A 309 -6.17 18.62 0.41
C ASP A 309 -6.22 17.54 1.50
N PHE A 310 -5.77 16.32 1.21
CA PHE A 310 -5.63 15.30 2.25
C PHE A 310 -4.62 15.67 3.34
N GLY A 311 -3.43 16.15 2.95
CA GLY A 311 -2.38 16.56 3.88
C GLY A 311 -2.87 17.61 4.89
N ARG A 312 -3.71 18.55 4.46
CA ARG A 312 -4.31 19.59 5.33
C ARG A 312 -5.15 18.96 6.44
N VAL A 313 -5.96 17.96 6.11
CA VAL A 313 -6.82 17.29 7.09
C VAL A 313 -6.03 16.34 7.97
N TRP A 314 -5.00 15.68 7.43
CA TRP A 314 -4.08 14.83 8.21
C TRP A 314 -3.42 15.61 9.35
N ILE A 315 -2.85 16.79 9.05
CA ILE A 315 -2.23 17.66 10.06
C ILE A 315 -3.25 18.07 11.12
N TYR A 316 -4.44 18.48 10.70
CA TYR A 316 -5.50 18.89 11.61
C TYR A 316 -5.88 17.76 12.59
N ARG A 317 -6.08 16.52 12.10
CA ARG A 317 -6.38 15.36 12.97
C ARG A 317 -5.22 15.02 13.90
N ALA A 318 -3.98 15.05 13.39
CA ALA A 318 -2.79 14.79 14.20
C ALA A 318 -2.62 15.82 15.34
N GLN A 319 -3.10 17.05 15.14
CA GLN A 319 -3.11 18.11 16.16
C GLN A 319 -4.27 17.91 17.16
N MET A 320 -5.47 17.53 16.69
CA MET A 320 -6.63 17.29 17.57
C MET A 320 -6.46 16.09 18.50
N ASN A 321 -5.79 15.02 18.07
CA ASN A 321 -5.50 13.87 18.94
C ASN A 321 -4.55 14.21 20.12
N LYS A 322 -3.96 15.41 20.16
CA LYS A 322 -3.11 15.89 21.27
C LYS A 322 -3.81 16.87 22.22
N GLY A 323 -5.09 17.20 21.99
CA GLY A 323 -5.83 18.18 22.81
C GLY A 323 -7.18 17.65 23.30
N ILE A 324 -7.30 17.43 24.60
CA ILE A 324 -8.60 17.42 25.27
C ILE A 324 -9.08 18.88 25.22
N TRP A 325 -10.24 19.14 24.60
CA TRP A 325 -10.86 20.46 24.35
C TRP A 325 -10.53 21.16 23.02
N SER A 326 -11.29 20.86 21.96
CA SER A 326 -11.92 21.90 21.10
C SER A 326 -12.86 21.28 20.05
N ARG A 327 -14.14 21.13 20.39
CA ARG A 327 -15.23 20.93 19.42
C ARG A 327 -15.79 22.29 18.99
N SER A 328 -14.99 23.08 18.27
CA SER A 328 -15.44 24.26 17.53
C SER A 328 -14.23 24.99 16.97
N VAL A 329 -14.38 25.59 15.79
CA VAL A 329 -13.39 26.37 15.01
C VAL A 329 -12.58 25.55 14.00
N TRP A 330 -13.19 25.34 12.82
CA TRP A 330 -12.59 24.90 11.56
C TRP A 330 -11.77 26.01 10.85
N PHE A 331 -11.25 26.97 11.62
CA PHE A 331 -10.48 28.11 11.11
C PHE A 331 -9.17 28.23 11.89
N GLY A 332 -8.12 27.60 11.38
CA GLY A 332 -6.74 27.89 11.78
C GLY A 332 -6.05 26.78 12.56
N SER A 333 -5.84 25.62 11.95
CA SER A 333 -4.65 24.87 12.31
C SER A 333 -3.42 25.69 11.95
N SER A 334 -2.56 25.96 12.94
CA SER A 334 -1.34 26.74 12.83
C SER A 334 -0.22 25.92 12.16
N TYR A 335 -0.46 25.43 10.95
CA TYR A 335 0.60 24.88 10.12
C TYR A 335 0.89 25.81 8.94
N ASP A 336 2.12 25.74 8.47
CA ASP A 336 2.58 26.50 7.31
C ASP A 336 1.92 25.93 6.04
N LYS A 337 0.81 26.55 5.63
CA LYS A 337 0.04 26.16 4.44
C LYS A 337 0.88 26.28 3.16
N PRO A 338 1.64 27.37 2.93
CA PRO A 338 2.60 27.43 1.83
C PRO A 338 3.61 26.27 1.83
N ALA A 339 4.20 25.95 2.97
CA ALA A 339 5.16 24.84 3.05
C ALA A 339 4.52 23.48 2.80
N LEU A 340 3.29 23.24 3.26
CA LEU A 340 2.55 22.03 2.92
C LEU A 340 2.30 21.94 1.42
N ALA A 341 1.83 23.01 0.78
CA ALA A 341 1.58 23.01 -0.65
C ALA A 341 2.86 22.72 -1.46
N ALA A 342 4.00 23.29 -1.05
CA ALA A 342 5.30 23.00 -1.63
C ALA A 342 5.73 21.53 -1.42
N MET A 343 5.46 20.96 -0.25
CA MET A 343 5.76 19.55 0.03
C MET A 343 4.86 18.62 -0.78
N SER A 344 3.57 18.93 -0.90
CA SER A 344 2.61 18.19 -1.72
C SER A 344 2.99 18.21 -3.20
N GLU A 345 3.54 19.32 -3.71
CA GLU A 345 4.07 19.41 -5.07
C GLU A 345 5.25 18.45 -5.28
N LYS A 346 6.20 18.41 -4.34
CA LYS A 346 7.35 17.49 -4.40
C LYS A 346 6.92 16.02 -4.37
N MET A 347 5.93 15.69 -3.54
CA MET A 347 5.33 14.34 -3.49
C MET A 347 4.55 14.00 -4.77
N ALA A 348 3.77 14.94 -5.30
CA ALA A 348 3.06 14.79 -6.56
C ALA A 348 4.02 14.53 -7.73
N ALA A 349 5.19 15.18 -7.76
CA ALA A 349 6.21 14.95 -8.77
C ALA A 349 6.84 13.55 -8.68
N LEU A 350 7.02 13.00 -7.47
CA LEU A 350 7.44 11.60 -7.28
C LEU A 350 6.37 10.63 -7.82
N TYR A 351 5.11 10.86 -7.46
CA TYR A 351 4.01 10.01 -7.93
C TYR A 351 3.78 10.08 -9.43
N LEU A 352 3.89 11.27 -10.03
CA LEU A 352 3.75 11.46 -11.47
C LEU A 352 4.83 10.70 -12.25
N ARG A 353 6.08 10.67 -11.74
CA ARG A 353 7.17 9.86 -12.32
C ARG A 353 6.90 8.37 -12.17
N TRP A 354 6.38 7.94 -11.03
CA TRP A 354 5.99 6.54 -10.83
C TRP A 354 4.86 6.13 -11.79
N LEU A 355 3.83 6.97 -11.97
CA LEU A 355 2.74 6.74 -12.94
C LEU A 355 3.24 6.71 -14.39
N ASP A 356 4.17 7.61 -14.76
CA ASP A 356 4.80 7.61 -16.08
C ASP A 356 5.50 6.27 -16.36
N GLU A 357 6.26 5.75 -15.39
CA GLU A 357 6.92 4.45 -15.49
C GLU A 357 5.91 3.31 -15.60
N GLN A 358 4.83 3.33 -14.80
CA GLN A 358 3.76 2.34 -14.94
C GLN A 358 3.10 2.39 -16.33
N CYS A 359 2.91 3.57 -16.91
CA CYS A 359 2.41 3.72 -18.27
C CYS A 359 3.36 3.10 -19.30
N ARG A 360 4.68 3.24 -19.14
CA ARG A 360 5.68 2.60 -20.02
C ARG A 360 5.69 1.08 -19.87
N LEU A 361 5.76 0.58 -18.64
CA LEU A 361 5.79 -0.85 -18.34
C LEU A 361 4.55 -1.60 -18.85
N ASN A 362 3.43 -0.89 -19.01
CA ASN A 362 2.16 -1.45 -19.48
C ASN A 362 1.79 -1.00 -20.91
N GLY A 363 2.73 -0.38 -21.65
CA GLY A 363 2.60 -0.12 -23.08
C GLY A 363 1.62 1.01 -23.45
N LEU A 364 1.35 1.93 -22.55
CA LEU A 364 0.63 3.18 -22.81
C LEU A 364 1.53 4.28 -23.35
N LEU A 365 2.77 4.29 -22.90
CA LEU A 365 3.81 5.18 -23.40
C LEU A 365 4.91 4.34 -24.06
N PRO A 366 5.62 4.91 -25.05
CA PRO A 366 6.76 4.22 -25.65
C PRO A 366 7.83 3.94 -24.59
N SER A 367 8.45 2.76 -24.66
CA SER A 367 9.63 2.46 -23.87
C SER A 367 10.73 3.46 -24.25
N VAL A 368 11.31 4.13 -23.25
CA VAL A 368 12.53 4.91 -23.52
C VAL A 368 13.65 3.90 -23.66
N ALA A 369 14.38 3.92 -24.78
CA ALA A 369 15.66 3.22 -24.84
C ALA A 369 16.49 3.69 -23.63
N PRO A 370 17.17 2.80 -22.88
CA PRO A 370 17.99 3.25 -21.76
C PRO A 370 18.93 4.31 -22.29
N ALA A 371 18.81 5.54 -21.78
CA ALA A 371 19.74 6.60 -22.12
C ALA A 371 21.13 6.04 -21.85
N ALA A 372 21.96 5.96 -22.89
CA ALA A 372 23.35 5.58 -22.73
C ALA A 372 23.92 6.50 -21.65
N ARG A 373 24.21 5.92 -20.47
CA ARG A 373 24.78 6.63 -19.33
C ARG A 373 26.00 7.39 -19.87
N ARG A 374 25.92 8.71 -19.92
CA ARG A 374 27.07 9.60 -20.11
C ARG A 374 27.42 10.19 -18.76
#